data_AF-A0A5P1FIG5-F1
#
_entry.id   AF-A0A5P1FIG5-F1
#
_cell.length_a   1.000
_cell.length_b   1.000
_cell.length_c   1.000
_cell.angle_alpha   90.00
_cell.angle_beta   90.00
_cell.angle_gamma   90.00
#
_symmetry.space_group_name_H-M   'P 1'
#
loop_
_entity.id
_entity.type
_entity.pdbx_description
1 polymer ?
#
loop_
_entity_poly.entity_id
_entity_poly.type
_entity_poly.pdbx_seq_one_letter_code
_entity_poly.pdbx_strand_id
1 'polypeptide(L)'
;MIALVFKSDHPRRRKLIRQKIQKLKLGWTIHANKRRLVCNEDSEEMTSFLEKVGKIACTIKEGNRHYSAKLVDCIYSLREFPQYVLDHALNHLYDNEKQARLFTVKPLESQVAWMKDHVLKYGLDGNINVGDDIYGDSN
;
A
#
# COMPACT_ATOMS: atom_id res chain seq x y z
N MET A 1 -64.74 19.53 65.86
CA MET A 1 -64.13 18.75 64.75
C MET A 1 -62.67 19.15 64.68
N ILE A 2 -61.77 18.33 65.22
CA ILE A 2 -60.98 17.31 64.51
C ILE A 2 -59.89 17.93 63.63
N ALA A 3 -58.64 17.70 64.10
CA ALA A 3 -57.44 17.39 63.30
C ALA A 3 -56.84 18.49 62.41
N LEU A 4 -55.55 18.51 62.11
CA LEU A 4 -54.35 17.89 62.67
C LEU A 4 -53.21 18.69 62.02
N VAL A 5 -52.24 19.10 62.84
CA VAL A 5 -50.81 18.88 62.67
C VAL A 5 -50.30 18.51 61.26
N PHE A 6 -49.33 19.25 60.72
CA PHE A 6 -47.91 18.86 60.72
C PHE A 6 -47.11 19.72 59.73
N LYS A 7 -46.14 20.46 60.28
CA LYS A 7 -44.89 20.79 59.60
C LYS A 7 -44.28 19.50 59.04
N SER A 8 -43.89 19.47 57.77
CA SER A 8 -42.80 18.60 57.34
C SER A 8 -42.24 19.03 55.99
N ASP A 9 -41.15 19.78 56.12
CA ASP A 9 -40.11 20.06 55.15
C ASP A 9 -39.70 18.74 54.45
N HIS A 10 -40.18 18.53 53.22
CA HIS A 10 -40.07 17.23 52.55
C HIS A 10 -38.69 17.07 51.87
N PRO A 11 -37.94 15.97 52.12
CA PRO A 11 -36.57 15.74 51.64
C PRO A 11 -36.38 15.70 50.11
N ARG A 12 -37.47 15.70 49.33
CA ARG A 12 -37.44 15.71 47.86
C ARG A 12 -37.07 17.08 47.28
N ARG A 13 -37.42 18.19 47.95
CA ARG A 13 -37.08 19.56 47.49
C ARG A 13 -35.59 19.88 47.63
N ARG A 14 -34.92 19.39 48.68
CA ARG A 14 -33.46 19.55 48.88
C ARG A 14 -32.64 18.75 47.85
N LYS A 15 -33.17 17.63 47.35
CA LYS A 15 -32.52 16.76 46.36
C LYS A 15 -32.46 17.41 44.97
N LEU A 16 -33.51 18.13 44.58
CA LEU A 16 -33.59 18.88 43.31
C LEU A 16 -32.63 20.09 43.26
N ILE A 17 -32.46 20.81 44.38
CA ILE A 17 -31.53 21.96 44.45
C ILE A 17 -30.06 21.47 44.44
N ARG A 18 -29.74 20.37 45.14
CA ARG A 18 -28.39 19.77 45.09
C ARG A 18 -28.01 19.27 43.69
N GLN A 19 -28.93 18.66 42.95
CA GLN A 19 -28.67 18.19 41.57
C GLN A 19 -28.44 19.36 40.58
N LYS A 20 -29.09 20.51 40.78
CA LYS A 20 -28.90 21.70 39.93
C LYS A 20 -27.54 22.37 40.16
N ILE A 21 -27.05 22.39 41.41
CA ILE A 21 -25.71 22.91 41.76
C ILE A 21 -24.60 21.95 41.31
N GLN A 22 -24.84 20.63 41.34
CA GLN A 22 -23.89 19.64 40.80
C GLN A 22 -23.76 19.71 39.27
N LYS A 23 -24.83 20.07 38.54
CA LYS A 23 -24.77 20.33 37.10
C LYS A 23 -24.07 21.65 36.73
N LEU A 24 -24.03 22.64 37.63
CA LEU A 24 -23.20 23.85 37.45
C LEU A 24 -21.72 23.62 37.77
N LYS A 25 -21.40 22.63 38.60
CA LYS A 25 -20.02 22.11 38.76
C LYS A 25 -19.54 21.23 37.60
N LEU A 26 -20.37 21.03 36.58
CA LEU A 26 -20.00 20.40 35.32
C LEU A 26 -19.38 21.40 34.32
N GLY A 27 -18.95 22.57 34.81
CA GLY A 27 -18.41 23.66 33.99
C GLY A 27 -16.87 23.77 33.97
N TRP A 28 -16.13 23.21 34.94
CA TRP A 28 -14.68 23.43 35.06
C TRP A 28 -13.90 22.21 35.58
N THR A 29 -14.09 21.05 34.97
CA THR A 29 -12.93 20.16 34.81
C THR A 29 -12.43 20.37 33.42
N ILE A 30 -11.60 21.40 33.29
CA ILE A 30 -10.61 21.53 32.22
C ILE A 30 -10.06 20.12 32.05
N HIS A 31 -10.44 19.45 30.96
CA HIS A 31 -9.66 18.36 30.44
C HIS A 31 -8.26 18.95 30.38
N ALA A 32 -7.41 18.53 31.31
CA ALA A 32 -6.00 18.82 31.26
C ALA A 32 -5.59 18.25 29.92
N ASN A 33 -5.55 19.14 28.92
CA ASN A 33 -4.99 18.86 27.63
C ASN A 33 -3.55 18.57 28.01
N LYS A 34 -3.23 17.28 28.15
CA LYS A 34 -1.85 16.80 28.16
C LYS A 34 -1.33 17.23 26.80
N ARG A 35 -0.90 18.48 26.71
CA ARG A 35 0.27 18.81 25.91
C ARG A 35 1.31 17.89 26.49
N ARG A 36 1.51 16.75 25.82
CA ARG A 36 2.75 16.02 25.91
C ARG A 36 3.79 17.13 25.76
N LEU A 37 4.46 17.47 26.86
CA LEU A 37 5.76 18.11 26.71
C LEU A 37 6.48 17.13 25.80
N VAL A 38 6.80 17.58 24.59
CA VAL A 38 7.67 16.89 23.66
C VAL A 38 9.01 16.87 24.36
N CYS A 39 9.16 15.91 25.27
CA CYS A 39 10.41 15.60 25.93
C CYS A 39 11.33 15.06 24.84
N ASN A 40 12.62 15.35 24.97
CA ASN A 40 13.68 15.08 23.99
C ASN A 40 13.71 13.65 23.39
N GLU A 41 12.98 12.68 23.96
CA GLU A 41 12.74 11.34 23.41
C GLU A 41 12.03 11.37 22.04
N ASP A 42 11.02 12.22 21.86
CA ASP A 42 10.30 12.36 20.58
C ASP A 42 11.24 12.92 19.48
N SER A 43 12.28 13.68 19.86
CA SER A 43 13.29 14.19 18.92
C SER A 43 14.19 13.07 18.42
N GLU A 44 14.53 12.11 19.27
CA GLU A 44 15.40 10.98 18.93
C GLU A 44 14.66 9.94 18.09
N GLU A 45 13.38 9.72 18.38
CA GLU A 45 12.49 8.92 17.53
C GLU A 45 12.26 9.58 16.16
N MET A 46 12.08 10.90 16.12
CA MET A 46 11.92 11.66 14.87
C MET A 46 13.18 11.66 14.03
N THR A 47 14.36 11.84 14.63
CA THR A 47 15.64 11.74 13.89
C THR A 47 15.88 10.32 13.40
N SER A 48 15.60 9.29 14.21
CA SER A 48 15.67 7.89 13.78
C SER A 48 14.72 7.58 12.62
N PHE A 49 13.50 8.11 12.66
CA PHE A 49 12.53 7.98 11.58
C PHE A 49 13.01 8.67 10.30
N LEU A 50 13.47 9.91 10.39
CA LEU A 50 14.01 10.66 9.25
C LEU A 50 15.25 10.00 8.66
N GLU A 51 16.12 9.42 9.50
CA GLU A 51 17.29 8.66 9.04
C GLU A 51 16.87 7.38 8.31
N LYS A 52 15.86 6.65 8.82
CA LYS A 52 15.31 5.46 8.13
C LYS A 52 14.65 5.83 6.81
N VAL A 53 13.85 6.90 6.76
CA VAL A 53 13.23 7.39 5.53
C VAL A 53 14.30 7.88 4.55
N GLY A 54 15.33 8.57 5.03
CA GLY A 54 16.48 9.00 4.23
C GLY A 54 17.27 7.82 3.66
N LYS A 55 17.52 6.77 4.44
CA LYS A 55 18.14 5.52 3.97
C LYS A 55 17.28 4.81 2.94
N ILE A 56 15.95 4.79 3.11
CA ILE A 56 15.03 4.23 2.11
C ILE A 56 15.08 5.08 0.83
N ALA A 57 15.04 6.40 0.94
CA ALA A 57 15.11 7.31 -0.21
C ALA A 57 16.47 7.20 -0.94
N CYS A 58 17.58 7.11 -0.21
CA CYS A 58 18.90 6.84 -0.79
C CYS A 58 18.95 5.45 -1.44
N THR A 59 18.44 4.41 -0.79
CA THR A 59 18.36 3.06 -1.39
C THR A 59 17.48 3.04 -2.64
N ILE A 60 16.40 3.82 -2.67
CA ILE A 60 15.55 3.97 -3.87
C ILE A 60 16.31 4.73 -4.96
N LYS A 61 17.07 5.79 -4.60
CA LYS A 61 17.85 6.61 -5.53
C LYS A 61 19.08 5.87 -6.08
N GLU A 62 19.77 5.11 -5.25
CA GLU A 62 20.99 4.33 -5.57
C GLU A 62 20.64 2.97 -6.17
N GLY A 63 19.54 2.35 -5.73
CA GLY A 63 18.95 1.15 -6.32
C GLY A 63 18.23 1.41 -7.64
N ASN A 64 18.23 2.65 -8.12
CA ASN A 64 17.66 3.10 -9.39
C ASN A 64 18.60 2.77 -10.56
N ARG A 65 19.12 1.54 -10.63
CA ARG A 65 19.35 0.94 -11.94
C ARG A 65 18.02 1.06 -12.68
N HIS A 66 18.02 1.73 -13.83
CA HIS A 66 16.83 1.92 -14.65
C HIS A 66 16.06 0.59 -14.71
N TYR A 67 14.74 0.65 -14.56
CA TYR A 67 13.90 -0.56 -14.55
C TYR A 67 14.17 -1.46 -15.77
N SER A 68 14.61 -0.86 -16.89
CA SER A 68 15.08 -1.56 -18.09
C SER A 68 16.25 -2.51 -17.84
N ALA A 69 17.26 -2.10 -17.08
CA ALA A 69 18.40 -2.97 -16.76
C ALA A 69 17.97 -4.17 -15.91
N LYS A 70 17.13 -3.94 -14.89
CA LYS A 70 16.59 -5.03 -14.07
C LYS A 70 15.66 -5.95 -14.87
N LEU A 71 14.88 -5.39 -15.79
CA LEU A 71 13.99 -6.14 -16.67
C LEU A 71 14.79 -7.09 -17.58
N VAL A 72 15.85 -6.59 -18.21
CA VAL A 72 16.77 -7.38 -19.04
C VAL A 72 17.35 -8.53 -18.22
N ASP A 73 17.86 -8.25 -17.01
CA ASP A 73 18.40 -9.29 -16.12
C ASP A 73 17.36 -10.35 -15.76
N CYS A 74 16.13 -9.96 -15.41
CA CYS A 74 15.04 -10.89 -15.07
C CYS A 74 14.66 -11.76 -16.27
N ILE A 75 14.48 -11.19 -17.45
CA ILE A 75 14.03 -11.92 -18.65
C ILE A 75 15.11 -12.92 -19.09
N TYR A 76 16.36 -12.50 -19.23
CA TYR A 76 17.44 -13.39 -19.70
C TYR A 76 17.92 -14.38 -18.63
N SER A 77 17.44 -14.25 -17.39
CA SER A 77 17.58 -15.31 -16.38
C SER A 77 16.67 -16.52 -16.65
N LEU A 78 15.60 -16.36 -17.44
CA LEU A 78 14.64 -17.41 -17.78
C LEU A 78 15.14 -18.29 -18.94
N ARG A 79 16.27 -18.96 -18.73
CA ARG A 79 16.99 -19.77 -19.73
C ARG A 79 16.20 -20.97 -20.29
N GLU A 80 15.06 -21.28 -19.69
CA GLU A 80 14.15 -22.34 -20.15
C GLU A 80 13.36 -21.96 -21.41
N PHE A 81 13.24 -20.66 -21.72
CA PHE A 81 12.56 -20.19 -22.92
C PHE A 81 13.56 -19.93 -24.06
N PRO A 82 13.18 -20.19 -25.33
CA PRO A 82 14.00 -19.85 -26.47
C PRO A 82 14.27 -18.34 -26.57
N GLN A 83 15.42 -17.97 -27.15
CA GLN A 83 15.85 -16.58 -27.27
C GLN A 83 14.81 -15.68 -27.96
N TYR A 84 14.17 -16.14 -29.04
CA TYR A 84 13.15 -15.35 -29.74
C TYR A 84 11.92 -15.03 -28.85
N VAL A 85 11.58 -15.93 -27.92
CA VAL A 85 10.52 -15.70 -26.94
C VAL A 85 10.95 -14.64 -25.92
N LEU A 86 12.18 -14.74 -25.44
CA LEU A 86 12.76 -13.78 -24.49
C LEU A 86 12.81 -12.37 -25.10
N ASP A 87 13.26 -12.24 -26.35
CA ASP A 87 13.34 -10.97 -27.05
C ASP A 87 11.95 -10.36 -27.29
N HIS A 88 10.97 -11.19 -27.67
CA HIS A 88 9.59 -10.74 -27.82
C HIS A 88 8.97 -10.29 -26.49
N ALA A 89 9.19 -11.03 -25.40
CA ALA A 89 8.76 -10.67 -24.06
C ALA A 89 9.40 -9.36 -23.59
N LEU A 90 10.69 -9.17 -23.86
CA LEU A 90 11.40 -7.95 -23.52
C LEU A 90 10.80 -6.73 -24.22
N ASN A 91 10.59 -6.81 -25.54
CA ASN A 91 9.97 -5.73 -26.30
C ASN A 91 8.57 -5.40 -25.76
N HIS A 92 7.73 -6.43 -25.54
CA HIS A 92 6.38 -6.24 -25.01
C HIS A 92 6.37 -5.57 -23.63
N LEU A 93 7.26 -5.99 -22.73
CA LEU A 93 7.35 -5.41 -21.38
C LEU A 93 7.98 -4.02 -21.41
N TYR A 94 8.90 -3.76 -22.33
CA TYR A 94 9.50 -2.44 -22.49
C TYR A 94 8.45 -1.38 -22.85
N ASP A 95 7.50 -1.72 -23.73
CA ASP A 95 6.38 -0.85 -24.12
C ASP A 95 5.33 -0.70 -23.00
N ASN A 96 5.32 -1.59 -22.01
CA ASN A 96 4.39 -1.56 -20.89
C ASN A 96 5.13 -1.49 -19.54
N GLU A 97 5.57 -0.28 -19.19
CA GLU A 97 6.36 -0.02 -17.99
C GLU A 97 5.69 -0.54 -16.70
N LYS A 98 4.37 -0.37 -16.55
CA LYS A 98 3.65 -0.84 -15.37
C LYS A 98 3.78 -2.36 -15.21
N GLN A 99 3.63 -3.09 -16.31
CA GLN A 99 3.74 -4.53 -16.32
C GLN A 99 5.19 -5.00 -16.16
N ALA A 100 6.16 -4.32 -16.76
CA ALA A 100 7.59 -4.58 -16.57
C ALA A 100 8.00 -4.45 -15.09
N ARG A 101 7.56 -3.38 -14.42
CA ARG A 101 7.83 -3.18 -12.99
C ARG A 101 7.23 -4.32 -12.15
N LEU A 102 6.00 -4.73 -12.45
CA LEU A 102 5.35 -5.86 -11.78
C LEU A 102 6.05 -7.20 -12.04
N PHE A 103 6.51 -7.42 -13.27
CA PHE A 103 7.25 -8.61 -13.65
C PHE A 103 8.57 -8.71 -12.86
N THR A 104 9.31 -7.61 -12.77
CA THR A 104 10.62 -7.53 -12.10
C THR A 104 10.54 -7.84 -10.60
N VAL A 105 9.45 -7.47 -9.92
CA VAL A 105 9.29 -7.68 -8.47
C VAL A 105 8.69 -9.04 -8.10
N LYS A 106 8.12 -9.77 -9.08
CA LYS A 106 7.49 -11.07 -8.85
C LYS A 106 8.54 -12.16 -8.64
N PRO A 107 8.23 -13.20 -7.85
CA PRO A 107 9.11 -14.35 -7.70
C PRO A 107 9.23 -15.12 -9.03
N LEU A 108 10.29 -15.92 -9.14
CA LEU A 108 10.66 -16.62 -10.38
C LEU A 108 9.51 -17.48 -10.93
N GLU A 109 8.77 -18.20 -10.08
CA GLU A 109 7.65 -19.05 -10.52
C GLU A 109 6.54 -18.23 -11.20
N SER A 110 6.30 -17.01 -10.70
CA SER A 110 5.32 -16.11 -11.28
C SER A 110 5.80 -15.48 -12.59
N GLN A 111 7.11 -15.26 -12.74
CA GLN A 111 7.70 -14.80 -14.00
C GLN A 111 7.61 -15.90 -15.07
N VAL A 112 7.91 -17.15 -14.70
CA VAL A 112 7.76 -18.32 -15.56
C VAL A 112 6.30 -18.52 -15.99
N ALA A 113 5.35 -18.43 -15.06
CA ALA A 113 3.93 -18.54 -15.38
C ALA A 113 3.48 -17.45 -16.36
N TRP A 114 3.96 -16.22 -16.16
CA TRP A 114 3.71 -15.11 -17.08
C TRP A 114 4.30 -15.38 -18.47
N MET A 115 5.52 -15.92 -18.56
CA MET A 115 6.13 -16.27 -19.84
C MET A 115 5.38 -17.38 -20.58
N LYS A 116 4.89 -18.40 -19.86
CA LYS A 116 4.06 -19.46 -20.46
C LYS A 116 2.75 -18.91 -21.03
N ASP A 117 2.08 -18.03 -20.28
CA ASP A 117 0.88 -17.32 -20.75
C ASP A 117 1.21 -16.44 -21.97
N HIS A 118 2.34 -15.73 -21.94
CA HIS A 118 2.80 -14.88 -23.04
C HIS A 118 3.07 -15.68 -24.32
N VAL A 119 3.71 -16.85 -24.20
CA VAL A 119 3.95 -17.76 -25.33
C VAL A 119 2.63 -18.18 -25.98
N LEU A 120 1.66 -18.61 -25.17
CA LEU A 120 0.35 -19.05 -25.67
C LEU A 120 -0.43 -17.89 -26.30
N LYS A 121 -0.42 -16.72 -25.65
CA LYS A 121 -1.14 -15.54 -26.10
C LYS A 121 -0.66 -15.03 -27.47
N TYR A 122 0.63 -15.15 -27.73
CA TYR A 122 1.26 -14.64 -28.95
C TYR A 122 1.62 -15.74 -29.96
N GLY A 123 1.22 -17.00 -29.73
CA GLY A 123 1.49 -18.11 -30.66
C GLY A 123 2.98 -18.35 -30.87
N LEU A 124 3.78 -18.20 -29.82
CA LEU A 124 5.24 -18.37 -29.87
C LEU A 124 5.66 -19.83 -29.62
N ASP A 125 4.72 -20.76 -29.51
CA ASP A 125 4.93 -22.18 -29.28
C ASP A 125 5.30 -22.92 -30.58
N GLY A 126 6.22 -22.35 -31.36
CA GLY A 126 6.97 -23.09 -32.38
C GLY A 126 6.18 -23.92 -33.41
N ASN A 127 4.92 -23.57 -33.71
CA ASN A 127 4.14 -24.27 -34.74
C ASN A 127 3.46 -23.32 -35.74
N ILE A 128 4.07 -22.16 -35.99
CA ILE A 128 3.77 -21.39 -37.19
C ILE A 128 4.61 -22.04 -38.30
N ASN A 129 3.95 -22.83 -39.14
CA ASN A 129 4.48 -23.22 -40.45
C ASN A 129 4.86 -21.94 -41.21
N VAL A 130 6.12 -21.53 -41.11
CA VAL A 130 6.71 -20.52 -41.99
C VAL A 130 6.96 -21.22 -43.33
N GLY A 131 5.88 -21.45 -44.06
CA GLY A 131 5.90 -22.23 -45.30
C GLY A 131 4.68 -22.04 -46.18
N ASP A 132 3.89 -20.98 -45.99
CA ASP A 132 2.73 -20.70 -46.86
C ASP A 132 2.43 -19.21 -46.91
N ASP A 133 3.41 -18.39 -47.27
CA ASP A 133 3.14 -17.14 -47.97
C ASP A 133 4.42 -16.68 -48.71
N ILE A 134 4.22 -16.00 -49.85
CA ILE A 134 5.20 -15.51 -50.85
C ILE A 134 5.71 -16.62 -51.81
N TYR A 135 5.17 -16.86 -53.01
CA TYR A 135 4.87 -15.91 -54.10
C TYR A 135 3.66 -16.37 -54.92
N GLY A 136 2.57 -15.60 -54.88
CA GLY A 136 1.63 -15.53 -56.00
C GLY A 136 2.16 -14.53 -57.02
N ASP A 137 3.01 -14.97 -57.93
CA ASP A 137 3.26 -14.26 -59.18
C ASP A 137 2.41 -14.93 -60.25
N SER A 138 1.27 -14.29 -60.53
CA SER A 138 0.35 -14.69 -61.60
C SER A 138 0.99 -14.37 -62.94
N ASN A 139 1.28 -15.42 -63.71
CA ASN A 139 1.77 -15.34 -65.08
C ASN A 139 0.73 -14.75 -66.05
#